data_AF-V7IB25-F1
#
_entry.id   AF-V7IB25-F1
#
_cell.length_a   1.000
_cell.length_b   1.000
_cell.length_c   1.000
_cell.angle_alpha   90.00
_cell.angle_beta   90.00
_cell.angle_gamma   90.00
#
_symmetry.space_group_name_H-M   'P 1'
#
loop_
_entity.id
_entity.type
_entity.pdbx_description
1 polymer ?
#
loop_
_entity_poly.entity_id
_entity_poly.type
_entity_poly.pdbx_seq_one_letter_code
_entity_poly.pdbx_strand_id
1 'polypeptide(L)'
;MGSIRNKRIKIAGIALAVLLLAYFGIQYYFADRYYYGTHINGVDVSFRTLAESEALIKSKVENYVLEIKGRDVEIETINAADSGLELKSDNKLQALKDEQNTTSWLLSLFSAQHLNLDDVVIYDEAKLQKKIADLGCLDPDNVTEPKSAYVAFEGGAFKVFPEVNGNRLDEDKLKKAISEAIIKEERSLDLDEKGLYEVPEYTSESPEVKAALELADKYASTSITYEGSGDDITADAAVVSQWVTIDEDFNVSIDDAKVTQFVDELAVKYNTYKTPRNFKTSLGTTVTISRGDYGWRINTQAEKDAILKAVTDGQKIVREPEYLQKAASHGAVDYGSTYLEISLSAQHAWFYKDGVLIAHGDVVTGDVENGTTTPTGIYRLKYKDKDATLRGEDYESDVSYWMPFNGDVGFHDAPWRSKFGGDIYLKNGSHGCVNAPYSLAKAVFNNISAGNAVIVYR
;
A
#
# COMPACT_ATOMS: atom_id res chain seq x y z
N MET A 1 -59.56 -61.18 77.47
CA MET A 1 -59.20 -60.33 76.30
C MET A 1 -59.35 -58.81 76.53
N GLY A 2 -60.04 -58.29 77.56
CA GLY A 2 -60.24 -56.84 77.76
C GLY A 2 -59.05 -56.04 78.33
N SER A 3 -58.20 -56.63 79.18
CA SER A 3 -57.07 -55.94 79.86
C SER A 3 -55.93 -55.55 78.90
N ILE A 4 -55.61 -56.41 77.93
CA ILE A 4 -54.56 -56.15 76.92
C ILE A 4 -55.03 -55.08 75.92
N ARG A 5 -56.33 -55.05 75.59
CA ARG A 5 -56.92 -54.05 74.69
C ARG A 5 -56.85 -52.64 75.28
N ASN A 6 -57.14 -52.49 76.59
CA ASN A 6 -57.03 -51.21 77.29
C ASN A 6 -55.58 -50.72 77.46
N LYS A 7 -54.60 -51.63 77.65
CA LYS A 7 -53.17 -51.25 77.65
C LYS A 7 -52.69 -50.80 76.26
N ARG A 8 -53.09 -51.50 75.18
CA ARG A 8 -52.76 -51.11 73.80
C ARG A 8 -53.38 -49.78 73.40
N ILE A 9 -54.62 -49.49 73.81
CA ILE A 9 -55.28 -48.19 73.58
C ILE A 9 -54.57 -47.06 74.34
N LYS A 10 -54.13 -47.29 75.59
CA LYS A 10 -53.33 -46.32 76.36
C LYS A 10 -51.96 -46.07 75.72
N ILE A 11 -51.27 -47.12 75.26
CA ILE A 11 -49.97 -46.99 74.58
C ILE A 11 -50.14 -46.27 73.24
N ALA A 12 -51.16 -46.59 72.45
CA ALA A 12 -51.48 -45.90 71.20
C ALA A 12 -51.86 -44.43 71.44
N GLY A 13 -52.61 -44.13 72.51
CA GLY A 13 -52.93 -42.76 72.91
C GLY A 13 -51.70 -41.95 73.33
N ILE A 14 -50.78 -42.57 74.09
CA ILE A 14 -49.50 -41.94 74.46
C ILE A 14 -48.63 -41.72 73.21
N ALA A 15 -48.53 -42.70 72.32
CA ALA A 15 -47.78 -42.59 71.07
C ALA A 15 -48.36 -41.49 70.16
N LEU A 16 -49.67 -41.41 70.03
CA LEU A 16 -50.34 -40.36 69.26
C LEU A 16 -50.12 -38.98 69.89
N ALA A 17 -50.17 -38.87 71.23
CA ALA A 17 -49.87 -37.63 71.93
C ALA A 17 -48.41 -37.19 71.71
N VAL A 18 -47.45 -38.12 71.74
CA VAL A 18 -46.04 -37.84 71.43
C VAL A 18 -45.87 -37.41 69.97
N LEU A 19 -46.55 -38.07 69.02
CA LEU A 19 -46.50 -37.70 67.60
C LEU A 19 -47.12 -36.33 67.34
N LEU A 20 -48.23 -35.99 67.99
CA LEU A 20 -48.84 -34.67 67.90
C LEU A 20 -47.95 -33.61 68.54
N LEU A 21 -47.35 -33.88 69.71
CA LEU A 21 -46.38 -32.99 70.34
C LEU A 21 -45.14 -32.76 69.46
N ALA A 22 -44.63 -33.81 68.82
CA ALA A 22 -43.53 -33.69 67.87
C ALA A 22 -43.95 -32.91 66.61
N TYR A 23 -45.14 -33.17 66.07
CA TYR A 23 -45.68 -32.45 64.91
C TYR A 23 -45.83 -30.96 65.18
N PHE A 24 -46.51 -30.59 66.28
CA PHE A 24 -46.69 -29.19 66.66
C PHE A 24 -45.37 -28.53 67.11
N GLY A 25 -44.46 -29.30 67.73
CA GLY A 25 -43.13 -28.82 68.10
C GLY A 25 -42.27 -28.49 66.88
N ILE A 26 -42.29 -29.33 65.85
CA ILE A 26 -41.58 -29.09 64.58
C ILE A 26 -42.28 -27.97 63.79
N GLN A 27 -43.61 -27.93 63.79
CA GLN A 27 -44.37 -26.82 63.19
C GLN A 27 -44.01 -25.48 63.85
N TYR A 28 -43.89 -25.45 65.18
CA TYR A 28 -43.44 -24.26 65.90
C TYR A 28 -41.98 -23.92 65.58
N TYR A 29 -41.10 -24.91 65.46
CA TYR A 29 -39.70 -24.72 65.08
C TYR A 29 -39.52 -24.10 63.68
N PHE A 30 -40.40 -24.44 62.72
CA PHE A 30 -40.39 -23.84 61.39
C PHE A 30 -41.25 -22.57 61.26
N ALA A 31 -41.88 -22.10 62.34
CA ALA A 31 -42.63 -20.85 62.31
C ALA A 31 -41.72 -19.67 61.94
N ASP A 32 -40.48 -19.67 62.42
CA ASP A 32 -39.45 -18.66 62.15
C ASP A 32 -38.31 -19.15 61.25
N ARG A 33 -38.27 -20.44 60.86
CA ARG A 33 -37.19 -21.05 60.06
C ARG A 33 -37.62 -21.57 58.69
N TYR A 34 -36.72 -21.51 57.71
CA TYR A 34 -36.94 -22.13 56.41
C TYR A 34 -36.93 -23.66 56.51
N TYR A 35 -37.74 -24.31 55.68
CA TYR A 35 -37.82 -25.76 55.58
C TYR A 35 -36.51 -26.41 55.14
N TYR A 36 -36.43 -27.72 55.42
CA TYR A 36 -35.33 -28.54 54.96
C TYR A 36 -35.25 -28.56 53.44
N GLY A 37 -34.04 -28.50 52.89
CA GLY A 37 -33.78 -28.54 51.46
C GLY A 37 -34.07 -27.22 50.74
N THR A 38 -34.37 -26.12 51.45
CA THR A 38 -34.54 -24.80 50.83
C THR A 38 -33.19 -24.18 50.49
N HIS A 39 -32.99 -23.91 49.20
CA HIS A 39 -31.84 -23.19 48.67
C HIS A 39 -32.30 -21.90 48.00
N ILE A 40 -31.67 -20.78 48.32
CA ILE A 40 -31.95 -19.47 47.71
C ILE A 40 -30.68 -18.99 47.02
N ASN A 41 -30.72 -18.73 45.71
CA ASN A 41 -29.56 -18.37 44.88
C ASN A 41 -28.36 -19.30 45.12
N GLY A 42 -28.63 -20.61 45.22
CA GLY A 42 -27.62 -21.64 45.50
C GLY A 42 -27.09 -21.70 46.94
N VAL A 43 -27.55 -20.84 47.84
CA VAL A 43 -27.22 -20.89 49.28
C VAL A 43 -28.21 -21.77 50.02
N ASP A 44 -27.74 -22.79 50.73
CA ASP A 44 -28.57 -23.60 51.62
C ASP A 44 -28.99 -22.79 52.86
N VAL A 45 -30.30 -22.55 52.98
CA VAL A 45 -30.92 -21.81 54.10
C VAL A 45 -31.75 -22.73 54.99
N SER A 46 -31.62 -24.05 54.85
CA SER A 46 -32.37 -25.05 55.61
C SER A 46 -32.23 -24.85 57.12
N PHE A 47 -33.36 -24.88 57.83
CA PHE A 47 -33.44 -24.72 59.29
C PHE A 47 -32.93 -23.36 59.81
N ARG A 48 -32.65 -22.39 58.94
CA ARG A 48 -32.21 -21.05 59.32
C ARG A 48 -33.40 -20.11 59.47
N THR A 49 -33.29 -19.18 60.40
CA THR A 49 -34.20 -18.03 60.52
C THR A 49 -33.96 -17.03 59.39
N LEU A 50 -34.90 -16.10 59.15
CA LEU A 50 -34.69 -15.03 58.15
C LEU A 50 -33.35 -14.30 58.36
N ALA A 51 -33.05 -13.89 59.59
CA ALA A 51 -31.82 -13.17 59.91
C ALA A 51 -30.55 -14.01 59.63
N GLU A 52 -30.59 -15.31 59.93
CA GLU A 52 -29.47 -16.21 59.64
C GLU A 52 -29.29 -16.47 58.15
N SER A 53 -30.38 -16.55 57.39
CA SER A 53 -30.37 -16.67 55.93
C SER A 53 -29.85 -15.41 55.26
N GLU A 54 -30.30 -14.23 55.70
CA GLU A 54 -29.81 -12.93 55.26
C GLU A 54 -28.30 -12.80 55.53
N ALA A 55 -27.84 -13.16 56.73
CA ALA A 55 -26.42 -13.13 57.06
C ALA A 55 -25.59 -14.08 56.17
N LEU A 56 -26.11 -15.27 55.85
CA LEU A 56 -25.41 -16.25 55.02
C LEU A 56 -25.33 -15.80 53.55
N ILE A 57 -26.44 -15.32 53.00
CA ILE A 57 -26.48 -14.79 51.63
C ILE A 57 -25.61 -13.53 51.53
N LYS A 58 -25.70 -12.63 52.51
CA LYS A 58 -24.82 -11.46 52.60
C LYS A 58 -23.35 -11.86 52.64
N SER A 59 -22.99 -12.87 53.41
CA SER A 59 -21.62 -13.39 53.45
C SER A 59 -21.16 -13.95 52.11
N LYS A 60 -22.04 -14.64 51.35
CA LYS A 60 -21.71 -15.09 49.99
C LYS A 60 -21.45 -13.91 49.05
N VAL A 61 -22.27 -12.85 49.14
CA VAL A 61 -22.12 -11.61 48.36
C VAL A 61 -20.84 -10.88 48.74
N GLU A 62 -20.53 -10.73 50.03
CA GLU A 62 -19.30 -10.08 50.53
C GLU A 62 -18.02 -10.83 50.12
N ASN A 63 -18.08 -12.16 49.99
CA ASN A 63 -16.99 -13.00 49.49
C ASN A 63 -17.04 -13.24 47.97
N TYR A 64 -17.80 -12.42 47.23
CA TYR A 64 -17.79 -12.46 45.78
C TYR A 64 -16.45 -11.93 45.24
N VAL A 65 -15.89 -12.68 44.29
CA VAL A 65 -14.67 -12.36 43.55
C VAL A 65 -14.89 -12.80 42.11
N LEU A 66 -14.70 -11.87 41.19
CA LEU A 66 -14.62 -12.12 39.75
C LEU A 66 -13.15 -12.11 39.32
N GLU A 67 -12.65 -13.24 38.83
CA GLU A 67 -11.34 -13.32 38.18
C GLU A 67 -11.45 -12.86 36.73
N ILE A 68 -10.57 -11.95 36.30
CA ILE A 68 -10.47 -11.45 34.93
C ILE A 68 -9.19 -12.02 34.32
N LYS A 69 -9.35 -12.80 33.24
CA LYS A 69 -8.25 -13.45 32.54
C LYS A 69 -8.01 -12.74 31.21
N GLY A 70 -6.93 -11.95 31.16
CA GLY A 70 -6.49 -11.22 29.98
C GLY A 70 -5.22 -11.79 29.34
N ARG A 71 -4.89 -11.32 28.13
CA ARG A 71 -3.64 -11.62 27.44
C ARG A 71 -2.50 -10.83 28.07
N ASP A 72 -1.35 -11.47 28.23
CA ASP A 72 -0.08 -10.81 28.58
C ASP A 72 -0.09 -10.02 29.91
N VAL A 73 -1.08 -10.27 30.77
CA VAL A 73 -1.22 -9.70 32.12
C VAL A 73 -1.52 -10.81 33.12
N GLU A 74 -1.20 -10.56 34.39
CA GLU A 74 -1.62 -11.48 35.47
C GLU A 74 -3.15 -11.46 35.65
N ILE A 75 -3.70 -12.52 36.23
CA ILE A 75 -5.13 -12.60 36.53
C ILE A 75 -5.49 -11.48 37.50
N GLU A 76 -6.40 -10.61 37.07
CA GLU A 76 -6.91 -9.52 37.89
C GLU A 76 -8.21 -9.91 38.59
N THR A 77 -8.57 -9.19 39.65
CA THR A 77 -9.79 -9.49 40.40
C THR A 77 -10.63 -8.26 40.68
N ILE A 78 -11.95 -8.43 40.59
CA ILE A 78 -12.94 -7.48 41.11
C ILE A 78 -13.67 -8.15 42.27
N ASN A 79 -13.44 -7.65 43.48
CA ASN A 79 -14.08 -8.15 44.69
C ASN A 79 -15.38 -7.38 44.96
N ALA A 80 -16.23 -7.90 45.84
CA ALA A 80 -17.48 -7.24 46.24
C ALA A 80 -17.29 -5.78 46.69
N ALA A 81 -16.21 -5.48 47.41
CA ALA A 81 -15.89 -4.13 47.86
C ALA A 81 -15.57 -3.16 46.71
N ASP A 82 -14.95 -3.66 45.64
CA ASP A 82 -14.53 -2.86 44.49
C ASP A 82 -15.73 -2.42 43.63
N SER A 83 -16.77 -3.24 43.54
CA SER A 83 -18.01 -2.94 42.84
C SER A 83 -19.11 -2.38 43.74
N GLY A 84 -18.89 -2.30 45.06
CA GLY A 84 -19.95 -1.94 46.01
C GLY A 84 -21.10 -2.93 46.01
N LEU A 85 -20.81 -4.21 45.77
CA LEU A 85 -21.80 -5.27 45.68
C LEU A 85 -22.51 -5.46 47.03
N GLU A 86 -23.84 -5.36 47.03
CA GLU A 86 -24.64 -5.50 48.24
C GLU A 86 -25.90 -6.33 48.01
N LEU A 87 -26.32 -7.02 49.07
CA LEU A 87 -27.59 -7.74 49.11
C LEU A 87 -28.73 -6.72 49.30
N LYS A 88 -29.55 -6.55 48.28
CA LYS A 88 -30.81 -5.80 48.33
C LYS A 88 -31.98 -6.77 48.30
N SER A 89 -32.32 -7.31 49.47
CA SER A 89 -33.39 -8.30 49.57
C SER A 89 -34.80 -7.69 49.49
N ASP A 90 -35.00 -6.39 49.73
CA ASP A 90 -36.30 -5.68 49.66
C ASP A 90 -37.52 -6.49 50.18
N ASN A 91 -37.37 -7.17 51.31
CA ASN A 91 -38.36 -8.10 51.90
C ASN A 91 -38.70 -9.34 51.05
N LYS A 92 -38.06 -9.59 49.90
CA LYS A 92 -38.25 -10.79 49.07
C LYS A 92 -37.96 -12.07 49.85
N LEU A 93 -36.93 -12.06 50.71
CA LEU A 93 -36.62 -13.20 51.58
C LEU A 93 -37.73 -13.45 52.60
N GLN A 94 -38.29 -12.40 53.20
CA GLN A 94 -39.45 -12.48 54.09
C GLN A 94 -40.69 -12.98 53.34
N ALA A 95 -40.95 -12.50 52.12
CA ALA A 95 -42.06 -12.96 51.30
C ALA A 95 -41.97 -14.47 51.01
N LEU A 96 -40.77 -14.98 50.67
CA LEU A 96 -40.54 -16.41 50.51
C LEU A 96 -40.76 -17.20 51.81
N LYS A 97 -40.44 -16.61 52.96
CA LYS A 97 -40.72 -17.24 54.27
C LYS A 97 -42.22 -17.28 54.55
N ASP A 98 -42.94 -16.22 54.23
CA ASP A 98 -44.39 -16.09 54.47
C ASP A 98 -45.20 -17.02 53.55
N GLU A 99 -44.69 -17.33 52.35
CA GLU A 99 -45.28 -18.32 51.44
C GLU A 99 -45.16 -19.77 51.96
N GLN A 100 -44.30 -20.06 52.94
CA GLN A 100 -44.18 -21.39 53.53
C GLN A 100 -45.44 -21.72 54.35
N ASN A 101 -46.32 -22.56 53.79
CA ASN A 101 -47.48 -23.07 54.52
C ASN A 101 -47.02 -23.88 55.74
N THR A 102 -47.38 -23.43 56.95
CA THR A 102 -46.94 -23.97 58.26
C THR A 102 -47.29 -25.44 58.51
N THR A 103 -48.15 -26.05 57.68
CA THR A 103 -48.53 -27.48 57.78
C THR A 103 -47.80 -28.40 56.82
N SER A 104 -47.09 -27.83 55.83
CA SER A 104 -46.47 -28.58 54.73
C SER A 104 -45.01 -28.98 54.95
N TRP A 105 -44.45 -28.76 56.15
CA TRP A 105 -43.05 -29.05 56.45
C TRP A 105 -42.68 -30.52 56.20
N LEU A 106 -43.63 -31.46 56.34
CA LEU A 106 -43.43 -32.87 56.02
C LEU A 106 -43.11 -33.12 54.53
N LEU A 107 -43.64 -32.30 53.62
CA LEU A 107 -43.38 -32.43 52.17
C LEU A 107 -41.95 -32.02 51.82
N SER A 108 -41.36 -31.08 52.57
CA SER A 108 -39.97 -30.64 52.38
C SER A 108 -38.95 -31.76 52.65
N LEU A 109 -39.30 -32.77 53.45
CA LEU A 109 -38.43 -33.93 53.70
C LEU A 109 -38.25 -34.83 52.47
N PHE A 110 -39.13 -34.71 51.47
CA PHE A 110 -39.13 -35.54 50.26
C PHE A 110 -38.76 -34.77 49.00
N SER A 111 -38.64 -33.43 49.06
CA SER A 111 -38.27 -32.59 47.93
C SER A 111 -37.48 -31.37 48.38
N ALA A 112 -36.28 -31.18 47.81
CA ALA A 112 -35.55 -29.92 47.92
C ALA A 112 -36.27 -28.83 47.13
N GLN A 113 -36.13 -27.58 47.58
CA GLN A 113 -36.69 -26.40 46.94
C GLN A 113 -35.54 -25.49 46.53
N HIS A 114 -35.34 -25.30 45.22
CA HIS A 114 -34.36 -24.36 44.68
C HIS A 114 -35.10 -23.11 44.20
N LEU A 115 -34.83 -21.98 44.86
CA LEU A 115 -35.43 -20.69 44.57
C LEU A 115 -34.34 -19.76 44.04
N ASN A 116 -34.58 -19.13 42.90
CA ASN A 116 -33.75 -18.05 42.40
C ASN A 116 -34.55 -16.77 42.55
N LEU A 117 -34.00 -15.83 43.31
CA LEU A 117 -34.49 -14.48 43.42
C LEU A 117 -33.68 -13.59 42.48
N ASP A 118 -34.37 -13.03 41.50
CA ASP A 118 -33.82 -11.99 40.64
C ASP A 118 -33.70 -10.67 41.40
N ASP A 119 -32.77 -9.81 41.00
CA ASP A 119 -32.54 -8.47 41.55
C ASP A 119 -32.39 -8.40 43.08
N VAL A 120 -31.71 -9.39 43.68
CA VAL A 120 -31.33 -9.34 45.11
C VAL A 120 -29.90 -8.88 45.32
N VAL A 121 -29.12 -8.74 44.26
CA VAL A 121 -27.77 -8.21 44.31
C VAL A 121 -27.74 -6.94 43.45
N ILE A 122 -27.25 -5.86 44.03
CA ILE A 122 -26.99 -4.60 43.31
C ILE A 122 -25.53 -4.20 43.49
N TYR A 123 -25.01 -3.38 42.59
CA TYR A 123 -23.66 -2.84 42.66
C TYR A 123 -23.70 -1.31 42.47
N ASP A 124 -22.64 -0.65 42.90
CA ASP A 124 -22.39 0.77 42.70
C ASP A 124 -21.67 0.96 41.36
N GLU A 125 -22.39 1.49 40.37
CA GLU A 125 -21.87 1.68 39.02
C GLU A 125 -20.62 2.56 38.98
N ALA A 126 -20.56 3.62 39.80
CA ALA A 126 -19.42 4.52 39.82
C ALA A 126 -18.17 3.86 40.42
N LYS A 127 -18.33 3.06 41.47
CA LYS A 127 -17.23 2.26 42.03
C LYS A 127 -16.73 1.21 41.05
N LEU A 128 -17.66 0.48 40.43
CA LEU A 128 -17.31 -0.53 39.45
C LEU A 128 -16.56 0.07 38.25
N GLN A 129 -17.05 1.17 37.67
CA GLN A 129 -16.37 1.84 36.57
C GLN A 129 -14.97 2.32 36.95
N LYS A 130 -14.80 2.86 38.17
CA LYS A 130 -13.48 3.23 38.67
C LYS A 130 -12.56 2.02 38.77
N LYS A 131 -13.02 0.91 39.34
CA LYS A 131 -12.23 -0.32 39.43
C LYS A 131 -11.84 -0.86 38.05
N ILE A 132 -12.77 -0.83 37.10
CA ILE A 132 -12.51 -1.26 35.72
C ILE A 132 -11.41 -0.41 35.09
N ALA A 133 -11.46 0.91 35.25
CA ALA A 133 -10.43 1.82 34.72
C ALA A 133 -9.05 1.60 35.36
N ASP A 134 -9.00 1.07 36.58
CA ASP A 134 -7.77 0.75 37.31
C ASP A 134 -7.25 -0.68 36.99
N LEU A 135 -7.87 -1.41 36.05
CA LEU A 135 -7.38 -2.73 35.62
C LEU A 135 -6.09 -2.59 34.80
N GLY A 136 -5.10 -3.43 35.10
CA GLY A 136 -3.81 -3.49 34.42
C GLY A 136 -3.92 -3.85 32.94
N CYS A 137 -4.97 -4.57 32.53
CA CYS A 137 -5.28 -4.84 31.12
C CYS A 137 -5.72 -3.59 30.32
N LEU A 138 -6.00 -2.47 30.99
CA LEU A 138 -6.25 -1.15 30.39
C LEU A 138 -5.09 -0.17 30.59
N ASP A 139 -4.05 -0.56 31.33
CA ASP A 139 -2.86 0.28 31.53
C ASP A 139 -2.15 0.49 30.19
N PRO A 140 -1.97 1.74 29.71
CA PRO A 140 -1.28 2.02 28.45
C PRO A 140 0.11 1.38 28.34
N ASP A 141 0.83 1.17 29.45
CA ASP A 141 2.15 0.54 29.45
C ASP A 141 2.09 -0.97 29.15
N ASN A 142 0.91 -1.59 29.30
CA ASN A 142 0.67 -3.02 29.02
C ASN A 142 -0.11 -3.26 27.71
N VAL A 143 -0.56 -2.20 27.03
CA VAL A 143 -1.38 -2.30 25.81
C VAL A 143 -0.53 -2.35 24.55
N THR A 144 -0.72 -3.40 23.76
CA THR A 144 -0.21 -3.59 22.41
C THR A 144 -1.36 -3.49 21.41
N GLU A 145 -1.28 -2.51 20.52
CA GLU A 145 -2.28 -2.31 19.47
C GLU A 145 -2.27 -3.48 18.46
N PRO A 146 -3.44 -3.94 18.00
CA PRO A 146 -3.52 -4.90 16.90
C PRO A 146 -2.96 -4.26 15.63
N LYS A 147 -2.24 -5.05 14.82
CA LYS A 147 -1.69 -4.61 13.54
C LYS A 147 -2.03 -5.64 12.49
N SER A 148 -2.62 -5.18 11.38
CA SER A 148 -2.87 -6.01 10.23
C SER A 148 -1.57 -6.64 9.71
N ALA A 149 -1.71 -7.78 9.05
CA ALA A 149 -0.65 -8.34 8.21
C ALA A 149 -0.23 -7.30 7.15
N TYR A 150 0.92 -7.48 6.52
CA TYR A 150 1.36 -6.63 5.42
C TYR A 150 2.21 -7.40 4.41
N VAL A 151 2.35 -6.85 3.20
CA VAL A 151 3.18 -7.43 2.14
C VAL A 151 4.37 -6.52 1.86
N ALA A 152 5.58 -7.07 1.84
CA ALA A 152 6.80 -6.32 1.55
C ALA A 152 7.82 -7.15 0.75
N PHE A 153 8.69 -6.46 0.00
CA PHE A 153 9.75 -7.09 -0.81
C PHE A 153 10.99 -7.35 0.04
N GLU A 154 11.33 -8.64 0.25
CA GLU A 154 12.50 -9.02 1.04
C GLU A 154 13.15 -10.30 0.49
N GLY A 155 14.46 -10.25 0.24
CA GLY A 155 15.20 -11.42 -0.27
C GLY A 155 14.84 -11.80 -1.71
N GLY A 156 14.43 -10.81 -2.53
CA GLY A 156 14.19 -10.97 -3.97
C GLY A 156 12.75 -11.31 -4.38
N ALA A 157 11.80 -11.35 -3.44
CA ALA A 157 10.39 -11.60 -3.70
C ALA A 157 9.50 -10.83 -2.70
N PHE A 158 8.22 -10.62 -3.04
CA PHE A 158 7.26 -10.16 -2.05
C PHE A 158 6.91 -11.30 -1.08
N LYS A 159 6.66 -10.93 0.18
CA LYS A 159 6.30 -11.86 1.25
C LYS A 159 5.23 -11.24 2.14
N VAL A 160 4.38 -12.11 2.70
CA VAL A 160 3.42 -11.74 3.74
C VAL A 160 4.12 -11.79 5.09
N PHE A 161 3.98 -10.72 5.84
CA PHE A 161 4.34 -10.63 7.24
C PHE A 161 3.06 -10.73 8.07
N PRO A 162 2.99 -11.66 9.04
CA PRO A 162 1.77 -11.94 9.77
C PRO A 162 1.33 -10.77 10.65
N GLU A 163 0.03 -10.73 10.88
CA GLU A 163 -0.65 -9.81 11.78
C GLU A 163 -0.18 -9.97 13.23
N VAL A 164 -0.34 -8.88 14.00
CA VAL A 164 -0.18 -8.89 15.45
C VAL A 164 -1.57 -8.73 16.05
N ASN A 165 -2.04 -9.74 16.78
CA ASN A 165 -3.38 -9.70 17.38
C ASN A 165 -3.55 -8.64 18.47
N GLY A 166 -2.45 -8.19 19.09
CA GLY A 166 -2.49 -7.22 20.19
C GLY A 166 -3.27 -7.71 21.41
N ASN A 167 -3.47 -6.81 22.35
CA ASN A 167 -4.31 -7.02 23.54
C ASN A 167 -5.18 -5.79 23.88
N ARG A 168 -5.36 -4.87 22.92
CA ARG A 168 -6.27 -3.72 23.04
C ARG A 168 -7.70 -4.20 23.25
N LEU A 169 -8.35 -3.74 24.32
CA LEU A 169 -9.74 -4.09 24.65
C LEU A 169 -10.71 -3.02 24.13
N ASP A 170 -11.87 -3.47 23.65
CA ASP A 170 -13.05 -2.64 23.46
C ASP A 170 -13.64 -2.34 24.84
N GLU A 171 -13.38 -1.15 25.36
CA GLU A 171 -13.75 -0.75 26.72
C GLU A 171 -15.26 -0.87 26.99
N ASP A 172 -16.10 -0.59 26.00
CA ASP A 172 -17.55 -0.64 26.16
C ASP A 172 -18.03 -2.09 26.26
N LYS A 173 -17.47 -2.99 25.42
CA LYS A 173 -17.72 -4.42 25.54
C LYS A 173 -17.21 -4.97 26.88
N LEU A 174 -16.03 -4.54 27.33
CA LEU A 174 -15.44 -4.94 28.61
C LEU A 174 -16.34 -4.55 29.79
N LYS A 175 -16.74 -3.28 29.87
CA LYS A 175 -17.62 -2.76 30.93
C LYS A 175 -18.92 -3.56 30.99
N LYS A 176 -19.54 -3.81 29.84
CA LYS A 176 -20.76 -4.62 29.74
C LYS A 176 -20.52 -6.07 30.19
N ALA A 177 -19.46 -6.71 29.74
CA ALA A 177 -19.15 -8.10 30.09
C ALA A 177 -18.90 -8.28 31.58
N ILE A 178 -18.18 -7.35 32.22
CA ILE A 178 -17.94 -7.35 33.67
C ILE A 178 -19.25 -7.17 34.44
N SER A 179 -20.08 -6.18 34.07
CA SER A 179 -21.37 -5.96 34.72
C SER A 179 -22.30 -7.18 34.59
N GLU A 180 -22.34 -7.81 33.42
CA GLU A 180 -23.11 -9.04 33.21
C GLU A 180 -22.59 -10.21 34.05
N ALA A 181 -21.26 -10.38 34.15
CA ALA A 181 -20.64 -11.43 34.96
C ALA A 181 -20.99 -11.27 36.45
N ILE A 182 -20.97 -10.02 36.96
CA ILE A 182 -21.35 -9.70 38.35
C ILE A 182 -22.82 -10.03 38.60
N ILE A 183 -23.74 -9.60 37.72
CA ILE A 183 -25.18 -9.85 37.86
C ILE A 183 -25.49 -11.36 37.82
N LYS A 184 -24.78 -12.11 36.97
CA LYS A 184 -24.92 -13.56 36.83
C LYS A 184 -24.17 -14.35 37.92
N GLU A 185 -23.50 -13.66 38.85
CA GLU A 185 -22.65 -14.24 39.89
C GLU A 185 -21.53 -15.16 39.32
N GLU A 186 -21.09 -14.92 38.08
CA GLU A 186 -19.97 -15.63 37.44
C GLU A 186 -18.68 -15.37 38.24
N ARG A 187 -17.79 -16.36 38.33
CA ARG A 187 -16.54 -16.25 39.11
C ARG A 187 -15.29 -16.04 38.27
N SER A 188 -15.40 -16.18 36.95
CA SER A 188 -14.32 -16.04 35.99
C SER A 188 -14.86 -15.40 34.73
N LEU A 189 -14.14 -14.41 34.20
CA LEU A 189 -14.38 -13.77 32.92
C LEU A 189 -13.10 -13.90 32.08
N ASP A 190 -13.16 -14.75 31.06
CA ASP A 190 -12.09 -14.87 30.07
C ASP A 190 -12.32 -13.88 28.94
N LEU A 191 -11.39 -12.93 28.77
CA LEU A 191 -11.56 -11.82 27.84
C LEU A 191 -11.45 -12.28 26.38
N ASP A 192 -10.69 -13.35 26.12
CA ASP A 192 -10.53 -13.96 24.80
C ASP A 192 -11.80 -14.73 24.40
N GLU A 193 -12.30 -15.60 25.28
CA GLU A 193 -13.53 -16.36 25.01
C GLU A 193 -14.74 -15.45 24.78
N LYS A 194 -14.74 -14.27 25.39
CA LYS A 194 -15.79 -13.25 25.25
C LYS A 194 -15.59 -12.33 24.04
N GLY A 195 -14.46 -12.44 23.31
CA GLY A 195 -14.18 -11.65 22.12
C GLY A 195 -14.12 -10.14 22.40
N LEU A 196 -13.49 -9.76 23.51
CA LEU A 196 -13.46 -8.36 23.98
C LEU A 196 -12.30 -7.55 23.41
N TYR A 197 -11.35 -8.20 22.74
CA TYR A 197 -10.23 -7.53 22.10
C TYR A 197 -10.61 -6.94 20.74
N GLU A 198 -9.99 -5.82 20.41
CA GLU A 198 -9.87 -5.38 19.04
C GLU A 198 -9.02 -6.39 18.26
N VAL A 199 -9.40 -6.64 17.01
CA VAL A 199 -8.72 -7.61 16.14
C VAL A 199 -8.16 -6.90 14.92
N PRO A 200 -7.04 -7.37 14.36
CA PRO A 200 -6.50 -6.81 13.13
C PRO A 200 -7.53 -6.94 12.01
N GLU A 201 -7.65 -5.90 11.19
CA GLU A 201 -8.59 -5.87 10.07
C GLU A 201 -8.24 -6.93 9.02
N TYR A 202 -6.94 -7.08 8.73
CA TYR A 202 -6.43 -8.08 7.81
C TYR A 202 -5.44 -9.02 8.48
N THR A 203 -5.62 -10.31 8.22
CA THR A 203 -4.72 -11.39 8.63
C THR A 203 -3.92 -11.88 7.43
N SER A 204 -2.83 -12.60 7.67
CA SER A 204 -2.06 -13.30 6.64
C SER A 204 -2.90 -14.25 5.79
N GLU A 205 -4.04 -14.70 6.31
CA GLU A 205 -4.99 -15.56 5.60
C GLU A 205 -6.08 -14.81 4.84
N SER A 206 -6.20 -13.49 5.02
CA SER A 206 -7.23 -12.67 4.38
C SER A 206 -7.09 -12.71 2.84
N PRO A 207 -8.21 -12.82 2.08
CA PRO A 207 -8.19 -12.83 0.62
C PRO A 207 -7.49 -11.62 0.00
N GLU A 208 -7.63 -10.45 0.62
CA GLU A 208 -7.03 -9.17 0.19
C GLU A 208 -5.50 -9.23 0.25
N VAL A 209 -4.95 -9.75 1.34
CA VAL A 209 -3.50 -9.93 1.53
C VAL A 209 -2.93 -10.90 0.49
N LYS A 210 -3.62 -12.02 0.24
CA LYS A 210 -3.22 -13.01 -0.76
C LYS A 210 -3.27 -12.44 -2.18
N ALA A 211 -4.34 -11.72 -2.51
CA ALA A 211 -4.50 -11.09 -3.82
C ALA A 211 -3.43 -10.01 -4.07
N ALA A 212 -3.11 -9.22 -3.04
CA ALA A 212 -2.05 -8.21 -3.12
C ALA A 212 -0.67 -8.84 -3.31
N LEU A 213 -0.36 -9.93 -2.59
CA LEU A 213 0.88 -10.68 -2.81
C LEU A 213 0.98 -11.18 -4.25
N GLU A 214 -0.05 -11.86 -4.76
CA GLU A 214 -0.07 -12.41 -6.11
C GLU A 214 0.14 -11.33 -7.18
N LEU A 215 -0.51 -10.17 -7.02
CA LEU A 215 -0.40 -9.06 -7.95
C LEU A 215 0.98 -8.37 -7.87
N ALA A 216 1.50 -8.14 -6.66
CA ALA A 216 2.83 -7.57 -6.44
C ALA A 216 3.93 -8.48 -7.01
N ASP A 217 3.82 -9.80 -6.81
CA ASP A 217 4.74 -10.78 -7.39
C ASP A 217 4.62 -10.83 -8.92
N LYS A 218 3.41 -10.72 -9.48
CA LYS A 218 3.24 -10.61 -10.94
C LYS A 218 4.00 -9.40 -11.47
N TYR A 219 3.89 -8.24 -10.83
CA TYR A 219 4.63 -7.04 -11.24
C TYR A 219 6.13 -7.26 -11.12
N ALA A 220 6.64 -7.71 -9.97
CA ALA A 220 8.07 -7.99 -9.77
C ALA A 220 8.64 -9.12 -10.64
N SER A 221 7.80 -9.99 -11.22
CA SER A 221 8.23 -11.00 -12.18
C SER A 221 8.70 -10.41 -13.53
N THR A 222 8.40 -9.12 -13.75
CA THR A 222 8.80 -8.35 -14.93
C THR A 222 10.32 -8.24 -15.03
N SER A 223 10.82 -8.36 -16.25
CA SER A 223 12.22 -8.13 -16.57
C SER A 223 12.31 -7.47 -17.94
N ILE A 224 12.70 -6.20 -17.98
CA ILE A 224 12.89 -5.46 -19.23
C ILE A 224 14.37 -5.16 -19.39
N THR A 225 15.02 -5.77 -20.38
CA THR A 225 16.42 -5.48 -20.71
C THR A 225 16.48 -4.56 -21.92
N TYR A 226 17.18 -3.44 -21.76
CA TYR A 226 17.38 -2.45 -22.82
C TYR A 226 18.73 -2.65 -23.48
N GLU A 227 18.69 -3.21 -24.69
CA GLU A 227 19.84 -3.29 -25.58
C GLU A 227 20.04 -1.95 -26.28
N GLY A 228 21.26 -1.41 -26.26
CA GLY A 228 21.57 -0.10 -26.82
C GLY A 228 23.06 0.23 -26.88
N SER A 229 23.36 1.54 -26.95
CA SER A 229 24.72 2.07 -26.96
C SER A 229 25.38 1.91 -25.57
N GLY A 230 26.22 0.90 -25.36
CA GLY A 230 26.96 0.70 -24.10
C GLY A 230 26.45 -0.51 -23.30
N ASP A 231 26.66 -0.51 -21.98
CA ASP A 231 26.19 -1.60 -21.12
C ASP A 231 24.66 -1.67 -21.12
N ASP A 232 24.08 -2.86 -21.04
CA ASP A 232 22.63 -3.00 -20.94
C ASP A 232 22.11 -2.37 -19.63
N ILE A 233 20.88 -1.85 -19.67
CA ILE A 233 20.12 -1.52 -18.45
C ILE A 233 19.00 -2.53 -18.33
N THR A 234 18.83 -3.12 -17.15
CA THR A 234 17.72 -4.03 -16.87
C THR A 234 16.85 -3.45 -15.75
N ALA A 235 15.55 -3.36 -16.01
CA ALA A 235 14.54 -3.24 -14.97
C ALA A 235 14.11 -4.66 -14.57
N ASP A 236 14.72 -5.19 -13.51
CA ASP A 236 14.45 -6.51 -12.94
C ASP A 236 13.56 -6.43 -11.69
N ALA A 237 13.37 -7.56 -11.00
CA ALA A 237 12.55 -7.63 -9.79
C ALA A 237 12.97 -6.62 -8.70
N ALA A 238 14.27 -6.34 -8.56
CA ALA A 238 14.76 -5.41 -7.55
C ALA A 238 14.48 -3.94 -7.92
N VAL A 239 14.46 -3.62 -9.21
CA VAL A 239 14.05 -2.30 -9.71
C VAL A 239 12.53 -2.16 -9.66
N VAL A 240 11.79 -3.14 -10.19
CA VAL A 240 10.34 -3.11 -10.30
C VAL A 240 9.66 -3.13 -8.93
N SER A 241 10.20 -3.85 -7.95
CA SER A 241 9.64 -3.87 -6.59
C SER A 241 9.64 -2.50 -5.91
N GLN A 242 10.59 -1.62 -6.26
CA GLN A 242 10.61 -0.24 -5.77
C GLN A 242 9.45 0.58 -6.33
N TRP A 243 8.89 0.21 -7.49
CA TRP A 243 7.76 0.89 -8.10
C TRP A 243 6.42 0.42 -7.52
N VAL A 244 6.36 -0.74 -6.88
CA VAL A 244 5.09 -1.27 -6.35
C VAL A 244 4.76 -0.60 -5.02
N THR A 245 3.51 -0.15 -4.89
CA THR A 245 2.92 0.38 -3.66
C THR A 245 1.70 -0.44 -3.27
N ILE A 246 1.58 -0.75 -1.97
CA ILE A 246 0.45 -1.46 -1.39
C ILE A 246 -0.06 -0.58 -0.24
N ASP A 247 -1.31 -0.14 -0.32
CA ASP A 247 -1.92 0.70 0.71
C ASP A 247 -2.50 -0.15 1.87
N GLU A 248 -3.09 0.52 2.86
CA GLU A 248 -3.66 -0.12 4.06
C GLU A 248 -4.85 -1.05 3.73
N ASP A 249 -5.51 -0.83 2.59
CA ASP A 249 -6.62 -1.63 2.06
C ASP A 249 -6.13 -2.71 1.06
N PHE A 250 -4.82 -2.94 0.97
CA PHE A 250 -4.20 -3.90 0.07
C PHE A 250 -4.41 -3.63 -1.44
N ASN A 251 -4.72 -2.38 -1.82
CA ASN A 251 -4.71 -2.00 -3.22
C ASN A 251 -3.28 -1.89 -3.73
N VAL A 252 -2.95 -2.70 -4.73
CA VAL A 252 -1.63 -2.68 -5.37
C VAL A 252 -1.63 -1.71 -6.53
N SER A 253 -0.65 -0.82 -6.55
CA SER A 253 -0.46 0.21 -7.57
C SER A 253 1.02 0.34 -7.96
N ILE A 254 1.28 1.04 -9.06
CA ILE A 254 2.63 1.34 -9.55
C ILE A 254 2.88 2.84 -9.38
N ASP A 255 3.98 3.19 -8.72
CA ASP A 255 4.48 4.54 -8.51
C ASP A 255 5.00 5.13 -9.82
N ASP A 256 4.12 5.92 -10.44
CA ASP A 256 4.32 6.63 -11.69
C ASP A 256 5.58 7.51 -11.71
N ALA A 257 5.95 8.11 -10.56
CA ALA A 257 7.12 8.98 -10.46
C ALA A 257 8.41 8.17 -10.53
N LYS A 258 8.47 6.99 -9.91
CA LYS A 258 9.64 6.12 -9.97
C LYS A 258 9.84 5.50 -11.36
N VAL A 259 8.76 5.16 -12.05
CA VAL A 259 8.85 4.74 -13.47
C VAL A 259 9.38 5.88 -14.33
N THR A 260 8.90 7.11 -14.10
CA THR A 260 9.40 8.30 -14.81
C THR A 260 10.89 8.52 -14.56
N GLN A 261 11.35 8.39 -13.31
CA GLN A 261 12.76 8.49 -12.97
C GLN A 261 13.61 7.46 -13.73
N PHE A 262 13.15 6.21 -13.82
CA PHE A 262 13.86 5.18 -14.59
C PHE A 262 13.93 5.53 -16.08
N VAL A 263 12.87 6.09 -16.66
CA VAL A 263 12.89 6.57 -18.05
C VAL A 263 13.87 7.75 -18.23
N ASP A 264 13.99 8.63 -17.25
CA ASP A 264 14.99 9.71 -17.27
C ASP A 264 16.42 9.16 -17.23
N GLU A 265 16.67 8.09 -16.47
CA GLU A 265 17.96 7.39 -16.47
C GLU A 265 18.30 6.77 -17.84
N LEU A 266 17.32 6.13 -18.48
CA LEU A 266 17.46 5.66 -19.87
C LEU A 266 17.77 6.82 -20.82
N ALA A 267 17.08 7.96 -20.66
CA ALA A 267 17.27 9.15 -21.47
C ALA A 267 18.67 9.75 -21.29
N VAL A 268 19.18 9.83 -20.05
CA VAL A 268 20.54 10.29 -19.77
C VAL A 268 21.59 9.39 -20.43
N LYS A 269 21.37 8.06 -20.41
CA LYS A 269 22.31 7.10 -20.98
C LYS A 269 22.30 7.09 -22.51
N TYR A 270 21.12 7.06 -23.12
CA TYR A 270 20.98 6.77 -24.55
C TYR A 270 20.74 7.99 -25.42
N ASN A 271 20.31 9.13 -24.87
CA ASN A 271 20.13 10.32 -25.71
C ASN A 271 21.47 10.90 -26.14
N THR A 272 21.62 11.07 -27.45
CA THR A 272 22.70 11.87 -28.03
C THR A 272 22.18 13.20 -28.59
N TYR A 273 20.87 13.39 -28.70
CA TYR A 273 20.29 14.67 -29.11
C TYR A 273 20.86 15.85 -28.33
N LYS A 274 21.40 16.85 -29.05
CA LYS A 274 22.06 18.06 -28.50
C LYS A 274 23.30 17.82 -27.63
N THR A 275 23.93 16.64 -27.66
CA THR A 275 25.20 16.42 -26.95
C THR A 275 26.42 16.83 -27.79
N PRO A 276 27.57 17.19 -27.20
CA PRO A 276 28.79 17.47 -27.96
C PRO A 276 29.42 16.21 -28.56
N ARG A 277 29.87 16.27 -29.82
CA ARG A 277 30.58 15.19 -30.52
C ARG A 277 31.93 15.66 -31.03
N ASN A 278 32.93 14.79 -30.95
CA ASN A 278 34.19 14.96 -31.67
C ASN A 278 34.04 14.42 -33.08
N PHE A 279 34.36 15.25 -34.07
CA PHE A 279 34.27 14.93 -35.48
C PHE A 279 35.66 15.04 -36.12
N LYS A 280 36.12 13.97 -36.77
CA LYS A 280 37.35 13.97 -37.57
C LYS A 280 37.01 14.45 -38.97
N THR A 281 37.54 15.61 -39.35
CA THR A 281 37.21 16.30 -40.60
C THR A 281 37.93 15.67 -41.79
N SER A 282 37.41 15.94 -42.99
CA SER A 282 38.08 15.63 -44.26
C SER A 282 39.45 16.29 -44.41
N LEU A 283 39.69 17.39 -43.68
CA LEU A 283 40.97 18.12 -43.66
C LEU A 283 41.98 17.52 -42.66
N GLY A 284 41.61 16.44 -41.96
CA GLY A 284 42.47 15.72 -41.02
C GLY A 284 42.51 16.29 -39.61
N THR A 285 41.81 17.39 -39.34
CA THR A 285 41.67 17.96 -38.00
C THR A 285 40.53 17.29 -37.23
N THR A 286 40.48 17.48 -35.90
CA THR A 286 39.33 17.07 -35.09
C THR A 286 38.68 18.30 -34.49
N VAL A 287 37.37 18.41 -34.62
CA VAL A 287 36.57 19.52 -34.11
C VAL A 287 35.50 18.98 -33.16
N THR A 288 35.18 19.76 -32.11
CA THR A 288 34.06 19.44 -31.21
C THR A 288 32.85 20.25 -31.62
N ILE A 289 31.76 19.56 -31.96
CA ILE A 289 30.50 20.18 -32.39
C ILE A 289 29.47 19.97 -31.30
N SER A 290 28.97 21.06 -30.71
CA SER A 290 28.07 21.05 -29.54
C SER A 290 26.64 21.46 -29.83
N ARG A 291 26.32 21.72 -31.11
CA ARG A 291 25.02 22.23 -31.55
C ARG A 291 24.38 21.29 -32.56
N GLY A 292 23.11 21.57 -32.86
CA GLY A 292 22.33 20.84 -33.84
C GLY A 292 21.30 19.92 -33.20
N ASP A 293 20.53 19.25 -34.05
CA ASP A 293 19.36 18.49 -33.66
C ASP A 293 19.45 17.01 -34.05
N TYR A 294 20.63 16.53 -34.43
CA TYR A 294 20.89 15.12 -34.71
C TYR A 294 21.13 14.30 -33.43
N GLY A 295 20.72 13.03 -33.47
CA GLY A 295 21.00 12.03 -32.43
C GLY A 295 19.77 11.28 -31.94
N TRP A 296 20.00 10.32 -31.07
CA TRP A 296 18.97 9.56 -30.37
C TRP A 296 18.21 10.46 -29.40
N ARG A 297 16.88 10.38 -29.43
CA ARG A 297 15.99 11.06 -28.49
C ARG A 297 14.85 10.13 -28.10
N ILE A 298 14.88 9.64 -26.87
CA ILE A 298 13.82 8.82 -26.29
C ILE A 298 12.51 9.63 -26.23
N ASN A 299 11.41 8.95 -26.53
CA ASN A 299 10.06 9.42 -26.29
C ASN A 299 9.67 9.05 -24.86
N THR A 300 9.92 9.94 -23.91
CA THR A 300 9.76 9.65 -22.48
C THR A 300 8.34 9.19 -22.12
N GLN A 301 7.31 9.79 -22.73
CA GLN A 301 5.93 9.39 -22.47
C GLN A 301 5.61 8.01 -23.03
N ALA A 302 5.91 7.76 -24.32
CA ALA A 302 5.63 6.45 -24.92
C ALA A 302 6.44 5.32 -24.26
N GLU A 303 7.67 5.63 -23.84
CA GLU A 303 8.54 4.69 -23.15
C GLU A 303 7.99 4.30 -21.77
N LYS A 304 7.51 5.29 -21.02
CA LYS A 304 6.82 5.07 -19.75
C LYS A 304 5.57 4.22 -19.91
N ASP A 305 4.73 4.52 -20.90
CA ASP A 305 3.51 3.74 -21.18
C ASP A 305 3.85 2.29 -21.53
N ALA A 306 4.92 2.06 -22.30
CA ALA A 306 5.42 0.73 -22.63
C ALA A 306 5.93 -0.04 -21.39
N ILE A 307 6.65 0.62 -20.49
CA ILE A 307 7.11 0.04 -19.21
C ILE A 307 5.92 -0.34 -18.35
N LEU A 308 4.97 0.57 -18.13
CA LEU A 308 3.78 0.32 -17.31
C LEU A 308 3.02 -0.90 -17.85
N LYS A 309 2.83 -0.98 -19.17
CA LYS A 309 2.20 -2.13 -19.80
C LYS A 309 2.97 -3.44 -19.54
N ALA A 310 4.29 -3.42 -19.72
CA ALA A 310 5.13 -4.60 -19.49
C ALA A 310 5.09 -5.06 -18.03
N VAL A 311 5.09 -4.13 -17.07
CA VAL A 311 4.96 -4.42 -15.64
C VAL A 311 3.60 -5.02 -15.32
N THR A 312 2.50 -4.42 -15.79
CA THR A 312 1.15 -4.93 -15.53
C THR A 312 0.91 -6.32 -16.10
N ASP A 313 1.61 -6.65 -17.19
CA ASP A 313 1.52 -7.93 -17.87
C ASP A 313 2.51 -8.98 -17.32
N GLY A 314 3.48 -8.60 -16.48
CA GLY A 314 4.51 -9.51 -15.97
C GLY A 314 5.51 -9.96 -17.05
N GLN A 315 5.86 -9.07 -17.98
CA GLN A 315 6.61 -9.44 -19.18
C GLN A 315 8.11 -9.59 -18.93
N LYS A 316 8.72 -10.55 -19.62
CA LYS A 316 10.18 -10.72 -19.69
C LYS A 316 10.63 -10.49 -21.12
N ILE A 317 11.17 -9.33 -21.39
CA ILE A 317 11.43 -8.85 -22.75
C ILE A 317 12.79 -8.15 -22.86
N VAL A 318 13.33 -8.20 -24.07
CA VAL A 318 14.52 -7.47 -24.49
C VAL A 318 14.08 -6.53 -25.61
N ARG A 319 14.35 -5.22 -25.48
CA ARG A 319 13.89 -4.22 -26.45
C ARG A 319 14.75 -2.96 -26.46
N GLU A 320 14.63 -2.18 -27.53
CA GLU A 320 15.04 -0.78 -27.53
C GLU A 320 14.00 0.11 -26.81
N PRO A 321 14.41 1.28 -26.30
CA PRO A 321 13.48 2.33 -25.91
C PRO A 321 12.62 2.83 -27.08
N GLU A 322 11.48 3.41 -26.76
CA GLU A 322 10.67 4.19 -27.69
C GLU A 322 11.38 5.51 -28.01
N TYR A 323 11.55 5.83 -29.30
CA TYR A 323 12.31 7.01 -29.74
C TYR A 323 11.45 8.01 -30.51
N LEU A 324 11.57 9.31 -30.18
CA LEU A 324 11.12 10.43 -31.04
C LEU A 324 12.02 10.61 -32.25
N GLN A 325 13.30 10.26 -32.09
CA GLN A 325 14.31 10.36 -33.13
C GLN A 325 15.36 9.28 -32.97
N LYS A 326 15.67 8.61 -34.07
CA LYS A 326 16.76 7.63 -34.17
C LYS A 326 17.98 8.24 -34.87
N ALA A 327 19.18 7.77 -34.51
CA ALA A 327 20.41 8.07 -35.22
C ALA A 327 20.82 6.90 -36.14
N ALA A 328 21.93 7.04 -36.86
CA ALA A 328 22.40 6.02 -37.79
C ALA A 328 23.09 4.84 -37.07
N SER A 329 23.61 5.05 -35.86
CA SER A 329 24.33 4.03 -35.11
C SER A 329 24.21 4.21 -33.60
N HIS A 330 24.29 3.11 -32.86
CA HIS A 330 24.48 3.07 -31.41
C HIS A 330 25.97 3.19 -30.99
N GLY A 331 26.90 3.29 -31.93
CA GLY A 331 28.32 3.51 -31.62
C GLY A 331 28.63 4.93 -31.16
N ALA A 332 29.88 5.17 -30.74
CA ALA A 332 30.38 6.51 -30.37
C ALA A 332 30.23 7.56 -31.50
N VAL A 333 30.17 7.10 -32.74
CA VAL A 333 29.87 7.90 -33.94
C VAL A 333 28.42 7.63 -34.34
N ASP A 334 27.48 8.26 -33.64
CA ASP A 334 26.04 8.03 -33.80
C ASP A 334 25.50 8.49 -35.17
N TYR A 335 26.20 9.42 -35.81
CA TYR A 335 25.93 9.88 -37.18
C TYR A 335 26.39 8.93 -38.28
N GLY A 336 27.11 7.85 -37.93
CA GLY A 336 27.51 6.80 -38.87
C GLY A 336 28.48 7.28 -39.95
N SER A 337 28.49 6.58 -41.09
CA SER A 337 29.43 6.78 -42.21
C SER A 337 28.79 7.41 -43.45
N THR A 338 27.53 7.84 -43.37
CA THR A 338 26.81 8.51 -44.44
C THR A 338 26.36 9.89 -43.96
N TYR A 339 27.05 10.94 -44.41
CA TYR A 339 26.82 12.31 -43.96
C TYR A 339 27.29 13.34 -45.00
N LEU A 340 26.71 14.53 -44.92
CA LEU A 340 27.19 15.72 -45.61
C LEU A 340 28.04 16.55 -44.65
N GLU A 341 29.31 16.69 -44.95
CA GLU A 341 30.28 17.50 -44.22
C GLU A 341 30.42 18.88 -44.88
N ILE A 342 30.37 19.96 -44.09
CA ILE A 342 30.46 21.34 -44.57
C ILE A 342 31.43 22.11 -43.66
N SER A 343 32.56 22.55 -44.22
CA SER A 343 33.49 23.47 -43.54
C SER A 343 33.19 24.90 -43.95
N LEU A 344 32.86 25.73 -42.96
CA LEU A 344 32.67 27.17 -43.15
C LEU A 344 34.02 27.88 -43.38
N SER A 345 35.12 27.44 -42.77
CA SER A 345 36.42 28.09 -43.01
C SER A 345 37.05 27.71 -44.34
N ALA A 346 36.87 26.48 -44.81
CA ALA A 346 37.35 26.07 -46.13
C ALA A 346 36.39 26.42 -47.28
N GLN A 347 35.14 26.80 -46.96
CA GLN A 347 34.06 26.98 -47.94
C GLN A 347 33.93 25.78 -48.89
N HIS A 348 33.92 24.59 -48.32
CA HIS A 348 33.92 23.34 -49.06
C HIS A 348 32.97 22.33 -48.41
N ALA A 349 32.33 21.50 -49.23
CA ALA A 349 31.45 20.44 -48.77
C ALA A 349 31.92 19.08 -49.31
N TRP A 350 31.78 18.04 -48.50
CA TRP A 350 32.05 16.64 -48.85
C TRP A 350 30.83 15.81 -48.49
N PHE A 351 30.38 14.96 -49.41
CA PHE A 351 29.33 14.00 -49.13
C PHE A 351 29.89 12.58 -49.14
N TYR A 352 29.82 11.95 -47.97
CA TYR A 352 30.20 10.56 -47.76
C TYR A 352 28.96 9.68 -47.75
N LYS A 353 29.04 8.53 -48.42
CA LYS A 353 28.06 7.46 -48.35
C LYS A 353 28.77 6.16 -48.05
N ASP A 354 28.39 5.53 -46.95
CA ASP A 354 28.96 4.28 -46.46
C ASP A 354 30.50 4.35 -46.33
N GLY A 355 31.00 5.51 -45.89
CA GLY A 355 32.42 5.79 -45.71
C GLY A 355 33.18 6.16 -46.99
N VAL A 356 32.52 6.13 -48.15
CA VAL A 356 33.12 6.49 -49.45
C VAL A 356 32.75 7.92 -49.83
N LEU A 357 33.73 8.71 -50.26
CA LEU A 357 33.51 10.05 -50.78
C LEU A 357 32.81 9.98 -52.15
N ILE A 358 31.56 10.45 -52.23
CA ILE A 358 30.76 10.39 -53.45
C ILE A 358 30.84 11.69 -54.26
N ALA A 359 30.83 12.83 -53.57
CA ALA A 359 30.90 14.15 -54.19
C ALA A 359 31.52 15.15 -53.23
N HIS A 360 32.26 16.12 -53.77
CA HIS A 360 32.74 17.26 -53.01
C HIS A 360 32.95 18.46 -53.93
N GLY A 361 33.05 19.64 -53.35
CA GLY A 361 33.33 20.87 -54.09
C GLY A 361 33.18 22.11 -53.24
N ASP A 362 33.67 23.21 -53.79
CA ASP A 362 33.55 24.52 -53.15
C ASP A 362 32.10 24.98 -53.10
N VAL A 363 31.74 25.65 -52.01
CA VAL A 363 30.40 26.18 -51.73
C VAL A 363 30.46 27.65 -51.32
N VAL A 364 29.32 28.30 -51.18
CA VAL A 364 29.22 29.63 -50.54
C VAL A 364 28.18 29.56 -49.42
N THR A 365 28.63 29.71 -48.19
CA THR A 365 27.77 29.65 -47.00
C THR A 365 27.17 31.02 -46.68
N GLY A 366 26.45 31.11 -45.55
CA GLY A 366 25.84 32.33 -45.04
C GLY A 366 26.83 33.48 -44.86
N ASP A 367 26.32 34.69 -45.07
CA ASP A 367 27.09 35.93 -45.09
C ASP A 367 27.52 36.38 -43.68
N VAL A 368 28.81 36.68 -43.50
CA VAL A 368 29.36 37.13 -42.21
C VAL A 368 29.06 38.62 -41.96
N GLU A 369 29.24 39.47 -42.96
CA GLU A 369 29.04 40.92 -42.86
C GLU A 369 27.56 41.26 -42.63
N ASN A 370 26.64 40.53 -43.27
CA ASN A 370 25.19 40.69 -43.10
C ASN A 370 24.61 39.93 -41.89
N GLY A 371 25.44 39.22 -41.12
CA GLY A 371 25.00 38.51 -39.91
C GLY A 371 24.17 37.24 -40.17
N THR A 372 24.08 36.77 -41.41
CA THR A 372 23.31 35.59 -41.82
C THR A 372 24.18 34.33 -41.90
N THR A 373 25.17 34.20 -41.03
CA THR A 373 26.13 33.08 -41.05
C THR A 373 25.43 31.74 -40.91
N THR A 374 25.84 30.74 -41.70
CA THR A 374 25.33 29.37 -41.57
C THR A 374 25.61 28.83 -40.15
N PRO A 375 24.58 28.39 -39.41
CA PRO A 375 24.77 27.86 -38.07
C PRO A 375 25.57 26.56 -38.07
N THR A 376 26.61 26.48 -37.24
CA THR A 376 27.36 25.25 -36.98
C THR A 376 26.53 24.25 -36.16
N GLY A 377 26.66 22.96 -36.43
CA GLY A 377 25.98 21.90 -35.70
C GLY A 377 25.97 20.58 -36.46
N ILE A 378 25.53 19.51 -35.78
CA ILE A 378 25.17 18.23 -36.41
C ILE A 378 23.66 18.20 -36.53
N TYR A 379 23.18 18.29 -37.76
CA TYR A 379 21.77 18.40 -38.07
C TYR A 379 21.26 17.13 -38.75
N ARG A 380 19.98 16.83 -38.54
CA ARG A 380 19.30 15.82 -39.33
C ARG A 380 18.77 16.44 -40.61
N LEU A 381 19.09 15.88 -41.78
CA LEU A 381 18.42 16.25 -43.03
C LEU A 381 16.91 15.99 -42.88
N LYS A 382 16.09 17.03 -43.09
CA LYS A 382 14.65 16.96 -42.80
C LYS A 382 13.91 16.20 -43.89
N TYR A 383 14.10 16.65 -45.12
CA TYR A 383 13.51 16.08 -46.32
C TYR A 383 14.37 16.49 -47.51
N LYS A 384 13.89 16.13 -48.70
CA LYS A 384 14.49 16.49 -49.98
C LYS A 384 13.36 16.95 -50.88
N ASP A 385 13.56 18.05 -51.58
CA ASP A 385 12.58 18.56 -52.52
C ASP A 385 13.25 18.96 -53.83
N LYS A 386 12.55 18.73 -54.93
CA LYS A 386 13.09 18.97 -56.27
C LYS A 386 12.31 20.09 -56.92
N ASP A 387 13.03 20.97 -57.63
CA ASP A 387 12.44 22.11 -58.34
C ASP A 387 11.63 23.01 -57.38
N ALA A 388 12.27 23.39 -56.26
CA ALA A 388 11.68 24.15 -55.15
C ALA A 388 11.93 25.65 -55.28
N THR A 389 10.99 26.47 -54.78
CA THR A 389 11.13 27.92 -54.68
C THR A 389 11.35 28.32 -53.23
N LEU A 390 12.55 28.81 -52.91
CA LEU A 390 12.91 29.30 -51.58
C LEU A 390 12.43 30.73 -51.40
N ARG A 391 11.79 31.04 -50.27
CA ARG A 391 11.25 32.37 -49.96
C ARG A 391 11.79 32.85 -48.62
N GLY A 392 12.37 34.04 -48.60
CA GLY A 392 12.72 34.78 -47.38
C GLY A 392 11.88 36.04 -47.22
N GLU A 393 12.29 36.91 -46.31
CA GLU A 393 11.60 38.18 -46.04
C GLU A 393 11.58 39.11 -47.27
N ASP A 394 12.66 39.11 -48.04
CA ASP A 394 12.89 40.02 -49.16
C ASP A 394 13.33 39.31 -50.46
N TYR A 395 13.36 37.97 -50.50
CA TYR A 395 13.83 37.22 -51.65
C TYR A 395 12.97 36.00 -52.02
N GLU A 396 13.03 35.65 -53.30
CA GLU A 396 12.50 34.42 -53.88
C GLU A 396 13.57 33.83 -54.79
N SER A 397 13.83 32.53 -54.71
CA SER A 397 14.87 31.87 -55.52
C SER A 397 14.49 30.45 -55.88
N ASP A 398 14.41 30.17 -57.18
CA ASP A 398 14.16 28.83 -57.71
C ASP A 398 15.46 28.00 -57.70
N VAL A 399 15.37 26.80 -57.15
CA VAL A 399 16.48 25.84 -57.02
C VAL A 399 16.03 24.45 -57.49
N SER A 400 16.91 23.71 -58.17
CA SER A 400 16.58 22.36 -58.63
C SER A 400 16.61 21.32 -57.51
N TYR A 401 17.44 21.49 -56.49
CA TYR A 401 17.67 20.50 -55.44
C TYR A 401 17.71 21.17 -54.06
N TRP A 402 16.65 21.01 -53.29
CA TRP A 402 16.53 21.55 -51.93
C TRP A 402 16.70 20.46 -50.86
N MET A 403 17.62 20.69 -49.92
CA MET A 403 17.96 19.78 -48.82
C MET A 403 18.03 20.54 -47.47
N PRO A 404 16.90 20.82 -46.82
CA PRO A 404 16.86 21.53 -45.54
C PRO A 404 17.35 20.67 -44.39
N PHE A 405 18.12 21.28 -43.49
CA PHE A 405 18.63 20.61 -42.30
C PHE A 405 18.39 21.38 -41.00
N ASN A 406 18.21 22.71 -41.04
CA ASN A 406 18.02 23.54 -39.84
C ASN A 406 17.07 24.71 -40.09
N GLY A 407 15.77 24.54 -39.80
CA GLY A 407 14.76 25.56 -40.11
C GLY A 407 14.73 25.85 -41.61
N ASP A 408 14.89 27.13 -41.97
CA ASP A 408 14.96 27.60 -43.37
C ASP A 408 16.37 27.48 -43.98
N VAL A 409 17.33 26.90 -43.25
CA VAL A 409 18.69 26.66 -43.74
C VAL A 409 18.79 25.27 -44.37
N GLY A 410 19.31 25.23 -45.60
CA GLY A 410 19.53 24.00 -46.34
C GLY A 410 20.69 24.06 -47.32
N PHE A 411 20.98 22.92 -47.93
CA PHE A 411 21.96 22.77 -49.01
C PHE A 411 21.23 22.74 -50.36
N HIS A 412 21.65 23.55 -51.33
CA HIS A 412 21.01 23.61 -52.64
C HIS A 412 21.91 24.15 -53.74
N ASP A 413 21.50 23.94 -54.99
CA ASP A 413 22.13 24.62 -56.13
C ASP A 413 21.83 26.12 -56.12
N ALA A 414 22.80 26.93 -56.56
CA ALA A 414 22.65 28.37 -56.69
C ALA A 414 22.86 28.81 -58.15
N PRO A 415 21.83 28.72 -59.02
CA PRO A 415 21.96 29.04 -60.45
C PRO A 415 22.38 30.49 -60.73
N TRP A 416 22.19 31.40 -59.77
CA TRP A 416 22.63 32.79 -59.86
C TRP A 416 24.14 32.99 -59.59
N ARG A 417 24.88 31.96 -59.15
CA ARG A 417 26.32 32.07 -58.84
C ARG A 417 27.18 31.33 -59.87
N SER A 418 28.24 32.01 -60.32
CA SER A 418 29.26 31.45 -61.22
C SER A 418 30.58 31.11 -60.53
N LYS A 419 30.78 31.53 -59.27
CA LYS A 419 31.97 31.27 -58.45
C LYS A 419 31.58 30.81 -57.05
N PHE A 420 32.36 29.88 -56.52
CA PHE A 420 32.18 29.28 -55.20
C PHE A 420 33.54 29.21 -54.49
N GLY A 421 33.53 29.09 -53.16
CA GLY A 421 34.74 29.00 -52.34
C GLY A 421 35.38 30.35 -51.97
N GLY A 422 36.55 30.27 -51.32
CA GLY A 422 37.33 31.42 -50.88
C GLY A 422 36.58 32.32 -49.90
N ASP A 423 36.83 33.63 -49.96
CA ASP A 423 36.30 34.60 -48.99
C ASP A 423 34.93 35.19 -49.39
N ILE A 424 34.24 34.60 -50.38
CA ILE A 424 32.96 35.12 -50.89
C ILE A 424 31.92 35.24 -49.77
N TYR A 425 31.87 34.25 -48.88
CA TYR A 425 30.94 34.22 -47.75
C TYR A 425 31.13 35.36 -46.74
N LEU A 426 32.26 36.08 -46.78
CA LEU A 426 32.49 37.20 -45.87
C LEU A 426 31.59 38.40 -46.17
N LYS A 427 31.28 38.64 -47.45
CA LYS A 427 30.59 39.87 -47.92
C LYS A 427 29.49 39.65 -48.96
N ASN A 428 29.42 38.46 -49.53
CA ASN A 428 28.44 38.08 -50.55
C ASN A 428 28.04 36.61 -50.36
N GLY A 429 27.77 36.25 -49.11
CA GLY A 429 27.27 34.94 -48.72
C GLY A 429 25.77 34.78 -49.00
N SER A 430 25.17 33.72 -48.47
CA SER A 430 23.72 33.50 -48.52
C SER A 430 23.01 34.07 -47.27
N HIS A 431 21.68 33.90 -47.21
CA HIS A 431 20.88 34.14 -46.01
C HIS A 431 20.94 32.98 -44.99
N GLY A 432 22.02 32.18 -45.01
CA GLY A 432 22.25 31.06 -44.09
C GLY A 432 22.40 29.72 -44.80
N CYS A 433 21.78 29.53 -45.97
CA CYS A 433 21.91 28.33 -46.78
C CYS A 433 23.32 28.06 -47.28
N VAL A 434 23.57 26.84 -47.75
CA VAL A 434 24.84 26.46 -48.37
C VAL A 434 24.61 26.35 -49.87
N ASN A 435 25.08 27.37 -50.59
CA ASN A 435 24.99 27.47 -52.04
C ASN A 435 26.05 26.58 -52.68
N ALA A 436 25.63 25.62 -53.50
CA ALA A 436 26.51 24.69 -54.18
C ALA A 436 26.44 24.84 -55.72
N PRO A 437 27.50 24.45 -56.45
CA PRO A 437 27.40 24.21 -57.89
C PRO A 437 26.34 23.17 -58.20
N TYR A 438 25.64 23.33 -59.33
CA TYR A 438 24.55 22.44 -59.74
C TYR A 438 24.92 20.95 -59.72
N SER A 439 26.11 20.59 -60.22
CA SER A 439 26.59 19.20 -60.25
C SER A 439 26.80 18.62 -58.85
N LEU A 440 27.33 19.41 -57.92
CA LEU A 440 27.52 19.00 -56.52
C LEU A 440 26.16 18.81 -55.84
N ALA A 441 25.27 19.81 -55.93
CA ALA A 441 23.92 19.74 -55.38
C ALA A 441 23.16 18.50 -55.88
N LYS A 442 23.21 18.24 -57.20
CA LYS A 442 22.61 17.05 -57.82
C LYS A 442 23.21 15.75 -57.29
N ALA A 443 24.53 15.67 -57.18
CA ALA A 443 25.21 14.47 -56.73
C ALA A 443 24.87 14.14 -55.27
N VAL A 444 24.85 15.15 -54.39
CA VAL A 444 24.42 14.99 -52.99
C VAL A 444 22.94 14.60 -52.95
N PHE A 445 22.06 15.34 -53.64
CA PHE A 445 20.62 15.07 -53.68
C PHE A 445 20.32 13.65 -54.12
N ASN A 446 20.99 13.12 -55.12
CA ASN A 446 20.70 11.76 -55.61
C ASN A 446 21.10 10.66 -54.61
N ASN A 447 21.99 10.96 -53.65
CA ASN A 447 22.60 9.94 -52.80
C ASN A 447 22.27 10.08 -51.31
N ILE A 448 21.98 11.29 -50.82
CA ILE A 448 21.59 11.53 -49.44
C ILE A 448 20.12 11.18 -49.22
N SER A 449 19.77 10.75 -48.01
CA SER A 449 18.40 10.47 -47.57
C SER A 449 18.00 11.35 -46.39
N ALA A 450 16.70 11.64 -46.27
CA ALA A 450 16.17 12.24 -45.05
C ALA A 450 16.59 11.40 -43.84
N GLY A 451 16.96 12.06 -42.75
CA GLY A 451 17.54 11.38 -41.59
C GLY A 451 19.08 11.30 -41.58
N ASN A 452 19.78 11.45 -42.72
CA ASN A 452 21.25 11.49 -42.70
C ASN A 452 21.77 12.76 -42.01
N ALA A 453 22.98 12.67 -41.46
CA ALA A 453 23.59 13.79 -40.77
C ALA A 453 24.13 14.83 -41.76
N VAL A 454 23.95 16.11 -41.41
CA VAL A 454 24.60 17.27 -42.03
C VAL A 454 25.45 17.94 -40.96
N ILE A 455 26.76 17.89 -41.14
CA ILE A 455 27.77 18.28 -40.17
C ILE A 455 28.38 19.60 -40.62
N VAL A 456 28.09 20.68 -39.90
CA VAL A 456 28.56 22.03 -40.20
C VAL A 456 29.51 22.49 -39.11
N TYR A 457 30.75 22.81 -39.49
CA TYR A 457 31.78 23.30 -38.56
C TYR A 457 32.61 24.42 -39.19
N ARG A 458 33.40 25.14 -38.38
CA ARG A 458 34.33 26.15 -38.88
C ARG A 458 35.63 25.49 -39.29
#